data_AF-A0A7J5E8F1-F1
#
_entry.id   AF-A0A7J5E8F1-F1
#
_cell.length_a   1.000
_cell.length_b   1.000
_cell.length_c   1.000
_cell.angle_alpha   90.00
_cell.angle_beta   90.00
_cell.angle_gamma   90.00
#
_symmetry.space_group_name_H-M   'P 1'
#
loop_
_entity.id
_entity.type
_entity.pdbx_description
1 polymer ?
#
loop_
_entity_poly.entity_id
_entity_poly.type
_entity_poly.pdbx_seq_one_letter_code
_entity_poly.pdbx_strand_id
1 'polypeptide(L)' 'LSKRIVEEYHKGKIFVKESVINEGTTFKIILPKS' A
#
# COMPACT_ATOMS: atom_id res chain seq x y z
N LEU A 1 -5.07 9.04 -0.11
CA LEU A 1 -4.41 9.43 1.16
C LEU A 1 -3.33 8.42 1.57
N SER A 2 -3.65 7.13 1.68
CA SER A 2 -2.73 6.09 2.17
C SER A 2 -1.40 6.00 1.43
N LYS A 3 -1.37 6.24 0.10
CA LYS A 3 -0.13 6.30 -0.69
C LYS A 3 0.86 7.34 -0.18
N ARG A 4 0.39 8.56 0.09
CA ARG A 4 1.22 9.64 0.63
C ARG A 4 1.77 9.28 2.01
N ILE A 5 0.94 8.70 2.87
CA ILE A 5 1.38 8.28 4.20
C ILE A 5 2.51 7.24 4.10
N VAL A 6 2.29 6.18 3.32
CA VAL A 6 3.28 5.11 3.17
C VAL A 6 4.55 5.60 2.48
N GLU A 7 4.44 6.31 1.36
CA GLU A 7 5.59 6.68 0.53
C GLU A 7 6.31 7.94 1.04
N GLU A 8 5.56 9.01 1.34
CA GLU A 8 6.15 10.32 1.70
C GLU A 8 6.58 10.36 3.17
N TYR A 9 5.73 9.91 4.10
CA TYR A 9 6.02 10.03 5.53
C TYR A 9 6.85 8.88 6.09
N HIS A 10 6.63 7.66 5.59
CA HIS A 10 7.31 6.46 6.10
C HIS A 10 8.37 5.90 5.15
N LYS A 11 8.62 6.52 4.00
CA LYS A 11 9.57 6.05 2.97
C LYS A 11 9.36 4.57 2.59
N GLY A 12 8.12 4.11 2.70
CA GLY A 12 7.68 2.78 2.34
C GLY A 12 7.24 2.68 0.89
N LYS A 13 6.63 1.56 0.53
CA LYS A 13 6.03 1.31 -0.79
C LYS A 13 4.64 0.72 -0.62
N ILE A 14 3.69 1.12 -1.45
CA ILE A 14 2.33 0.54 -1.51
C ILE A 14 1.97 0.16 -2.95
N PHE A 15 1.36 -0.99 -3.14
CA PHE A 15 0.91 -1.45 -4.46
C PHE A 15 -0.27 -2.42 -4.34
N VAL A 16 -1.05 -2.54 -5.43
CA VAL A 16 -2.15 -3.52 -5.51
C VAL A 16 -1.53 -4.91 -5.64
N LYS A 17 -1.91 -5.81 -4.74
CA LYS A 17 -1.56 -7.23 -4.83
C LYS A 17 -2.59 -7.97 -5.67
N GLU A 18 -3.87 -7.69 -5.46
CA GLU A 18 -4.99 -8.33 -6.12
C GLU A 18 -6.20 -7.41 -6.10
N SER A 19 -7.03 -7.48 -7.13
CA SER A 19 -8.30 -6.76 -7.20
C SER A 19 -9.32 -7.61 -7.94
N VAL A 20 -10.40 -7.96 -7.27
CA VAL A 20 -11.49 -8.76 -7.82
C VAL A 20 -12.76 -7.92 -7.83
N ILE A 21 -13.42 -7.88 -8.98
CA ILE A 21 -14.62 -7.07 -9.16
C ILE A 21 -15.73 -7.56 -8.23
N ASN A 22 -16.37 -6.63 -7.52
CA ASN A 22 -17.40 -6.90 -6.50
C ASN A 22 -16.94 -7.66 -5.24
N GLU A 23 -15.65 -7.98 -5.09
CA GLU A 23 -15.11 -8.66 -3.90
C GLU A 23 -14.12 -7.79 -3.13
N GLY A 24 -13.34 -6.96 -3.84
CA GLY A 24 -12.49 -5.93 -3.24
C GLY A 24 -11.07 -5.90 -3.78
N THR A 25 -10.21 -5.11 -3.13
CA THR A 25 -8.82 -4.89 -3.54
C THR A 25 -7.90 -5.11 -2.35
N THR A 26 -6.93 -6.00 -2.51
CA THR A 26 -5.87 -6.25 -1.55
C THR A 26 -4.65 -5.42 -1.91
N PHE A 27 -4.18 -4.60 -0.97
CA PHE A 27 -2.94 -3.83 -1.09
C PHE A 27 -1.82 -4.48 -0.30
N LYS A 28 -0.60 -4.45 -0.85
CA LYS A 28 0.62 -4.82 -0.14
C LYS A 28 1.43 -3.57 0.16
N ILE A 29 1.90 -3.48 1.41
CA ILE A 29 2.69 -2.37 1.92
C ILE A 29 4.03 -2.92 2.41
N ILE A 30 5.12 -2.24 2.06
CA ILE A 30 6.47 -2.52 2.56
C ILE A 30 6.93 -1.29 3.32
N LEU A 31 7.31 -1.45 4.58
CA LEU A 31 7.87 -0.38 5.41
C LEU A 31 9.35 -0.70 5.72
N PRO A 32 10.26 0.27 5.65
CA PRO A 32 11.63 0.08 6.10
C PRO A 32 11.65 -0.16 7.62
N LYS A 33 12.63 -0.94 8.08
CA LYS A 33 12.86 -1.14 9.50
C LYS A 33 13.41 0.16 10.10
N SER A 34 12.89 0.56 11.25
CA SER A 34 13.40 1.70 12.04
C SER A 34 14.78 1.41 12.62
#